data_AF-A0A9N9GGI5-F1
#
_entry.id   AF-A0A9N9GGI5-F1
#
_cell.length_a   1.000
_cell.length_b   1.000
_cell.length_c   1.000
_cell.angle_alpha   90.00
_cell.angle_beta   90.00
_cell.angle_gamma   90.00
#
_symmetry.space_group_name_H-M   'P 1'
#
loop_
_entity.id
_entity.type
_entity.pdbx_description
1 polymer ?
#
loop_
_entity_poly.entity_id
_entity_poly.type
_entity_poly.pdbx_seq_one_letter_code
_entity_poly.pdbx_strand_id
1 'polypeptide(L)'
;MAKLLFKYSHISRHFVQCLKLEYGKHGGWGNNISNKVYESILNFKKEYRSDNRNDIQSIRQVLEGTGNEDDIITIIENYGFTPFPPSFIFRTYIFEHLAEYEDELSQNGYATASELRIVAKAIITYPNLLKVWRKIGYHEITEDLENPVVQLTLLNLYSTGVPSVQTVVEKLRNLQSIGFSLTDTLVGNAILLFKGRLVDVGESLIESFSIARELSKGDILDICLIELLNPIRNFEQYDALDYIINSINNPEKQILSAFEKYSIVENGNNPLHSHSHRFLKYSLVVYRYMLKFGAQSPVVRYLMKEIVIVHTQLTNMENVDKLRDADSILDEYYTANVPFEQSLFSLFKECLRTKPISYLFEGYLPTLFGFEVQHQSFLITKIPEVDALMSPTQTEELKQLWLDDIQKCIKSEELVNGEFSKQVTEFFTLYDLSHSSFDHYEQLY
;
A
#
# COMPACT_ATOMS: atom_id res chain seq x y z
N MET A 1 -11.24 22.59 4.52
CA MET A 1 -11.91 23.89 4.26
C MET A 1 -11.19 25.14 4.76
N ALA A 2 -10.91 25.29 6.07
CA ALA A 2 -10.24 26.51 6.57
C ALA A 2 -8.89 26.75 5.89
N LYS A 3 -8.07 25.71 5.72
CA LYS A 3 -6.82 25.78 4.94
C LYS A 3 -7.03 26.27 3.50
N LEU A 4 -8.16 25.99 2.86
CA LEU A 4 -8.48 26.43 1.48
C LEU A 4 -8.72 27.95 1.41
N LEU A 5 -9.44 28.49 2.40
CA LEU A 5 -9.71 29.92 2.52
C LEU A 5 -8.48 30.71 2.99
N PHE A 6 -7.62 30.09 3.82
CA PHE A 6 -6.41 30.72 4.35
C PHE A 6 -5.18 30.57 3.44
N LYS A 7 -5.04 29.47 2.68
CA LYS A 7 -3.85 29.17 1.86
C LYS A 7 -3.69 30.13 0.69
N TYR A 8 -4.78 30.61 0.09
CA TYR A 8 -4.72 31.42 -1.13
C TYR A 8 -4.98 32.92 -0.92
N SER A 9 -5.24 33.37 0.31
CA SER A 9 -5.49 34.79 0.68
C SER A 9 -6.66 35.50 -0.04
N HIS A 10 -7.41 34.80 -0.91
CA HIS A 10 -8.60 35.31 -1.60
C HIS A 10 -9.66 34.22 -1.78
N ILE A 11 -10.93 34.61 -1.84
CA ILE A 11 -12.06 33.71 -2.13
C ILE A 11 -12.32 33.74 -3.64
N SER A 12 -12.00 32.64 -4.33
CA SER A 12 -12.20 32.51 -5.77
C SER A 12 -13.68 32.47 -6.17
N ARG A 13 -14.00 32.91 -7.39
CA ARG A 13 -15.36 32.78 -7.94
C ARG A 13 -15.80 31.31 -7.99
N HIS A 14 -14.89 30.42 -8.40
CA HIS A 14 -15.12 28.98 -8.41
C HIS A 14 -15.50 28.40 -7.04
N PHE A 15 -14.83 28.82 -5.96
CA PHE A 15 -15.22 28.40 -4.60
C PHE A 15 -16.66 28.82 -4.27
N VAL A 16 -17.04 30.05 -4.63
CA VAL A 16 -18.42 30.56 -4.40
C VAL A 16 -19.44 29.78 -5.24
N GLN A 17 -19.11 29.43 -6.49
CA GLN A 17 -19.96 28.60 -7.35
C GLN A 17 -20.21 27.22 -6.71
N CYS A 18 -19.15 26.53 -6.28
CA CYS A 18 -19.26 25.21 -5.66
C CYS A 18 -19.98 25.27 -4.29
N LEU A 19 -19.71 26.30 -3.48
CA LEU A 19 -20.37 26.47 -2.19
C LEU A 19 -21.90 26.60 -2.35
N LYS A 20 -22.38 27.34 -3.36
CA LYS A 20 -23.82 27.46 -3.62
C LYS A 20 -24.49 26.13 -3.99
N LEU A 21 -23.76 25.26 -4.70
CA LEU A 21 -24.28 23.96 -5.12
C LEU A 21 -24.33 22.95 -3.96
N GLU A 22 -23.38 23.05 -3.04
CA GLU A 22 -23.21 22.07 -1.96
C GLU A 22 -23.86 22.49 -0.64
N TYR A 23 -24.18 23.79 -0.45
CA TYR A 23 -24.87 24.26 0.73
C TYR A 23 -26.34 23.80 0.74
N GLY A 24 -26.77 23.11 1.80
CA GLY A 24 -28.12 22.55 1.96
C GLY A 24 -28.33 21.18 1.30
N LYS A 25 -27.36 20.66 0.54
CA LYS A 25 -27.41 19.33 -0.08
C LYS A 25 -27.07 18.27 0.95
N HIS A 26 -27.86 17.20 1.09
CA HIS A 26 -27.56 16.14 2.05
C HIS A 26 -26.17 15.54 1.78
N GLY A 27 -25.29 15.55 2.79
CA GLY A 27 -23.92 15.04 2.69
C GLY A 27 -22.90 15.96 1.99
N GLY A 28 -23.31 17.15 1.53
CA GLY A 28 -22.38 18.11 0.92
C GLY A 28 -21.52 18.84 1.94
N TRP A 29 -20.23 19.07 1.63
CA TRP A 29 -19.31 19.82 2.48
C TRP A 29 -19.79 21.24 2.80
N GLY A 30 -20.65 21.81 1.96
CA GLY A 30 -21.22 23.14 2.18
C GLY A 30 -21.92 23.26 3.54
N ASN A 31 -22.52 22.17 4.04
CA ASN A 31 -23.20 22.14 5.34
C ASN A 31 -22.25 22.23 6.55
N ASN A 32 -20.95 22.01 6.35
CA ASN A 32 -19.95 22.19 7.39
C ASN A 32 -19.67 23.68 7.66
N ILE A 33 -20.24 24.59 6.85
CA ILE A 33 -20.11 26.03 7.00
C ILE A 33 -21.35 26.58 7.71
N SER A 34 -21.15 27.31 8.80
CA SER A 34 -22.28 27.96 9.50
C SER A 34 -23.00 28.96 8.58
N ASN A 35 -24.32 29.09 8.75
CA ASN A 35 -25.13 30.04 7.96
C ASN A 35 -24.59 31.48 7.99
N LYS A 36 -24.05 31.92 9.14
CA LYS A 36 -23.42 33.25 9.26
C LYS A 36 -22.20 33.41 8.37
N VAL A 37 -21.35 32.38 8.29
CA VAL A 37 -20.15 32.38 7.46
C VAL A 37 -20.53 32.29 5.98
N TYR A 38 -21.49 31.42 5.63
CA TYR A 38 -22.03 31.33 4.27
C TYR A 38 -22.55 32.69 3.77
N GLU A 39 -23.43 33.34 4.55
CA GLU A 39 -23.96 34.66 4.20
C GLU A 39 -22.85 35.72 4.13
N SER A 40 -21.85 35.65 5.00
CA SER A 40 -20.70 36.57 4.96
C SER A 40 -19.90 36.41 3.67
N ILE A 41 -19.62 35.17 3.24
CA ILE A 41 -18.92 34.87 1.98
C ILE A 41 -19.72 35.39 0.79
N LEU A 42 -21.02 35.11 0.73
CA LEU A 42 -21.88 35.59 -0.35
C LEU A 42 -22.02 37.12 -0.37
N ASN A 43 -22.02 37.76 0.80
CA ASN A 43 -22.07 39.23 0.90
C ASN A 43 -20.74 39.88 0.51
N PHE A 44 -19.62 39.22 0.81
CA PHE A 44 -18.29 39.68 0.41
C PHE A 44 -18.08 39.59 -1.11
N LYS A 45 -18.64 38.57 -1.76
CA LYS A 45 -18.60 38.36 -3.21
C LYS A 45 -19.96 38.52 -3.90
N LYS A 46 -20.67 39.62 -3.59
CA LYS A 46 -22.00 39.92 -4.16
C LYS A 46 -22.02 39.91 -5.69
N GLU A 47 -20.95 40.36 -6.33
CA GLU A 47 -20.77 40.34 -7.79
C GLU A 47 -20.87 38.94 -8.40
N TYR A 48 -20.56 37.88 -7.64
CA TYR A 48 -20.66 36.50 -8.11
C TYR A 48 -22.01 35.85 -7.76
N ARG A 49 -22.95 36.56 -7.13
CA ARG A 49 -24.25 35.99 -6.72
C ARG A 49 -25.11 35.57 -7.92
N SER A 50 -25.08 36.34 -9.01
CA SER A 50 -25.86 36.09 -10.23
C SER A 50 -25.10 35.34 -11.33
N ASP A 51 -23.80 35.07 -11.14
CA ASP A 51 -22.99 34.35 -12.12
C ASP A 51 -23.17 32.84 -11.94
N ASN A 52 -23.91 32.23 -12.88
CA ASN A 52 -24.14 30.78 -12.94
C ASN A 52 -23.13 30.06 -13.84
N ARG A 53 -22.14 30.76 -14.39
CA ARG A 53 -21.07 30.10 -15.16
C ARG A 53 -20.30 29.18 -14.24
N ASN A 54 -19.79 28.08 -14.79
CA ASN A 54 -18.90 27.16 -14.10
C ASN A 54 -17.51 27.35 -14.69
N ASP A 55 -16.58 27.87 -13.88
CA ASP A 55 -15.25 28.27 -14.36
C ASP A 55 -14.46 27.08 -14.94
N ILE A 56 -14.60 25.90 -14.32
CA ILE A 56 -14.01 24.66 -14.85
C ILE A 56 -14.61 24.29 -16.21
N GLN A 57 -15.92 24.44 -16.40
CA GLN A 57 -16.56 24.16 -17.69
C GLN A 57 -16.15 25.17 -18.76
N SER A 58 -15.98 26.44 -18.39
CA SER A 58 -15.44 27.45 -19.31
C SER A 58 -14.01 27.12 -19.73
N ILE A 59 -13.14 26.71 -18.80
CA ILE A 59 -11.79 26.24 -19.15
C ILE A 59 -11.86 25.02 -20.07
N ARG A 60 -12.74 24.05 -19.78
CA ARG A 60 -12.94 22.87 -20.63
C ARG A 60 -13.33 23.26 -22.05
N GLN A 61 -14.30 24.16 -22.22
CA GLN A 61 -14.75 24.65 -23.52
C GLN A 61 -13.61 25.29 -24.32
N VAL A 62 -12.77 26.10 -23.68
CA VAL A 62 -11.57 26.67 -24.32
C VAL A 62 -10.64 25.56 -24.82
N LEU A 63 -10.36 24.55 -23.98
CA LEU A 63 -9.50 23.42 -24.32
C LEU A 63 -10.10 22.47 -25.38
N GLU A 64 -11.39 22.56 -25.66
CA GLU A 64 -12.11 21.84 -26.72
C GLU A 64 -12.19 22.65 -28.02
N GLY A 65 -11.54 23.82 -28.08
CA GLY A 65 -11.34 24.60 -29.31
C GLY A 65 -12.33 25.75 -29.49
N THR A 66 -13.10 26.12 -28.47
CA THR A 66 -14.07 27.22 -28.55
C THR A 66 -13.52 28.58 -28.06
N GLY A 67 -12.27 28.64 -27.61
CA GLY A 67 -11.61 29.86 -27.13
C GLY A 67 -10.08 29.79 -27.22
N ASN A 68 -9.38 30.75 -26.60
CA ASN A 68 -7.91 30.85 -26.61
C ASN A 68 -7.30 30.92 -25.19
N GLU A 69 -5.96 30.96 -25.08
CA GLU A 69 -5.26 31.07 -23.79
C GLU A 69 -5.74 32.28 -22.97
N ASP A 70 -6.00 33.42 -23.61
CA ASP A 70 -6.41 34.67 -22.95
C ASP A 70 -7.75 34.55 -22.22
N ASP A 71 -8.65 33.67 -22.69
CA ASP A 71 -9.91 33.37 -22.01
C ASP A 71 -9.65 32.70 -20.66
N ILE A 72 -8.68 31.77 -20.60
CA ILE A 72 -8.28 31.10 -19.34
C ILE A 72 -7.55 32.09 -18.44
N ILE A 73 -6.66 32.93 -18.99
CA ILE A 73 -5.98 33.99 -18.22
C ILE A 73 -7.01 34.93 -17.59
N THR A 74 -8.02 35.35 -18.35
CA THR A 74 -9.14 36.16 -17.86
C THR A 74 -9.86 35.46 -16.71
N ILE A 75 -10.07 34.15 -16.81
CA ILE A 75 -10.68 33.36 -15.74
C ILE A 75 -9.84 33.37 -14.46
N ILE A 76 -8.52 33.22 -14.60
CA ILE A 76 -7.60 33.20 -13.46
C ILE A 76 -7.43 34.60 -12.85
N GLU A 77 -7.07 35.61 -13.64
CA GLU A 77 -6.73 36.95 -13.13
C GLU A 77 -7.96 37.74 -12.68
N ASN A 78 -9.02 37.78 -13.49
CA ASN A 78 -10.16 38.67 -13.22
C ASN A 78 -11.17 38.04 -12.26
N TYR A 79 -11.30 36.71 -12.28
CA TYR A 79 -12.23 35.98 -11.39
C TYR A 79 -11.53 35.22 -10.26
N GLY A 80 -10.20 35.33 -10.18
CA GLY A 80 -9.39 34.70 -9.14
C GLY A 80 -9.50 33.19 -9.17
N PHE A 81 -9.62 32.56 -10.35
CA PHE A 81 -9.84 31.12 -10.43
C PHE A 81 -8.67 30.35 -9.83
N THR A 82 -8.95 29.64 -8.74
CA THR A 82 -8.07 28.64 -8.14
C THR A 82 -8.82 27.32 -8.10
N PRO A 83 -8.32 26.24 -8.73
CA PRO A 83 -8.94 24.94 -8.59
C PRO A 83 -8.88 24.49 -7.13
N PHE A 84 -9.82 23.64 -6.73
CA PHE A 84 -9.74 23.01 -5.41
C PHE A 84 -8.45 22.19 -5.29
N PRO A 85 -7.88 22.10 -4.07
CA PRO A 85 -6.69 21.33 -3.86
C PRO A 85 -6.98 19.85 -4.11
N PRO A 86 -5.98 19.11 -4.60
CA PRO A 86 -6.04 17.65 -4.58
C PRO A 86 -6.19 17.13 -3.14
N SER A 87 -6.97 16.07 -2.97
CA SER A 87 -6.87 15.23 -1.75
C SER A 87 -5.47 14.60 -1.65
N PHE A 88 -5.05 14.22 -0.44
CA PHE A 88 -3.82 13.44 -0.25
C PHE A 88 -3.79 12.16 -1.11
N ILE A 89 -4.97 11.58 -1.37
CA ILE A 89 -5.13 10.42 -2.26
C ILE A 89 -4.61 10.75 -3.68
N PHE A 90 -4.82 11.97 -4.20
CA PHE A 90 -4.31 12.34 -5.53
C PHE A 90 -2.79 12.44 -5.61
N ARG A 91 -2.10 12.69 -4.51
CA ARG A 91 -0.62 12.66 -4.51
C ARG A 91 -0.09 11.22 -4.61
N THR A 92 -0.93 10.24 -4.30
CA THR A 92 -0.52 8.86 -4.06
C THR A 92 -1.04 7.87 -5.11
N TYR A 93 -2.15 8.19 -5.79
CA TYR A 93 -2.86 7.29 -6.70
C TYR A 93 -2.85 7.79 -8.16
N ILE A 94 -3.05 6.85 -9.10
CA ILE A 94 -3.27 7.14 -10.53
C ILE A 94 -4.72 7.48 -10.82
N PHE A 95 -4.98 8.23 -11.90
CA PHE A 95 -6.33 8.70 -12.22
C PHE A 95 -7.40 7.60 -12.29
N GLU A 96 -7.05 6.38 -12.72
CA GLU A 96 -8.01 5.27 -12.77
C GLU A 96 -8.59 4.93 -11.39
N HIS A 97 -7.74 4.88 -10.36
CA HIS A 97 -8.20 4.56 -9.00
C HIS A 97 -9.00 5.72 -8.41
N LEU A 98 -8.71 6.94 -8.85
CA LEU A 98 -9.38 8.15 -8.35
C LEU A 98 -10.80 8.32 -8.88
N ALA A 99 -11.14 7.67 -10.01
CA ALA A 99 -12.50 7.69 -10.55
C ALA A 99 -13.51 7.02 -9.59
N GLU A 100 -13.06 6.05 -8.80
CA GLU A 100 -13.88 5.34 -7.81
C GLU A 100 -14.30 6.24 -6.63
N TYR A 101 -13.58 7.33 -6.40
CA TYR A 101 -13.77 8.24 -5.26
C TYR A 101 -14.33 9.61 -5.66
N GLU A 102 -14.77 9.82 -6.92
CA GLU A 102 -15.19 11.16 -7.38
C GLU A 102 -16.29 11.77 -6.51
N ASP A 103 -17.31 11.00 -6.16
CA ASP A 103 -18.43 11.47 -5.33
C ASP A 103 -17.96 11.84 -3.91
N GLU A 104 -17.11 11.01 -3.30
CA GLU A 104 -16.58 11.26 -1.95
C GLU A 104 -15.66 12.50 -1.93
N LEU A 105 -14.78 12.63 -2.93
CA LEU A 105 -13.88 13.78 -3.05
C LEU A 105 -14.64 15.09 -3.20
N SER A 106 -15.65 15.08 -4.07
CA SER A 106 -16.54 16.21 -4.29
C SER A 106 -17.29 16.57 -3.00
N GLN A 107 -17.88 15.59 -2.32
CA GLN A 107 -18.59 15.79 -1.05
C GLN A 107 -17.69 16.32 0.07
N ASN A 108 -16.39 16.06 0.02
CA ASN A 108 -15.41 16.52 1.00
C ASN A 108 -14.72 17.85 0.63
N GLY A 109 -15.07 18.45 -0.51
CA GLY A 109 -14.54 19.75 -0.93
C GLY A 109 -13.10 19.69 -1.46
N TYR A 110 -12.70 18.53 -2.00
CA TYR A 110 -11.48 18.37 -2.79
C TYR A 110 -11.81 18.44 -4.29
N ALA A 111 -10.81 18.73 -5.11
CA ALA A 111 -10.99 18.62 -6.55
C ALA A 111 -11.23 17.17 -6.96
N THR A 112 -12.16 16.96 -7.88
CA THR A 112 -12.43 15.67 -8.51
C THR A 112 -11.34 15.31 -9.53
N ALA A 113 -11.27 14.03 -9.93
CA ALA A 113 -10.31 13.60 -10.94
C ALA A 113 -10.56 14.28 -12.29
N SER A 114 -11.84 14.44 -12.65
CA SER A 114 -12.28 15.20 -13.82
C SER A 114 -11.80 16.66 -13.80
N GLU A 115 -11.97 17.38 -12.69
CA GLU A 115 -11.50 18.77 -12.55
C GLU A 115 -9.98 18.87 -12.67
N LEU A 116 -9.24 18.02 -11.96
CA LEU A 116 -7.77 18.02 -12.03
C LEU A 116 -7.25 17.69 -13.43
N ARG A 117 -7.92 16.80 -14.17
CA ARG A 117 -7.57 16.53 -15.60
C ARG A 117 -7.75 17.77 -16.48
N ILE A 118 -8.79 18.58 -16.26
CA ILE A 118 -9.02 19.81 -17.04
C ILE A 118 -7.92 20.82 -16.76
N VAL A 119 -7.59 21.04 -15.48
CA VAL A 119 -6.53 21.97 -15.10
C VAL A 119 -5.16 21.48 -15.58
N ALA A 120 -4.88 20.19 -15.43
CA ALA A 120 -3.65 19.58 -15.95
C ALA A 120 -3.54 19.75 -17.47
N LYS A 121 -4.62 19.51 -18.22
CA LYS A 121 -4.67 19.76 -19.67
C LYS A 121 -4.42 21.23 -20.00
N ALA A 122 -4.98 22.16 -19.21
CA ALA A 122 -4.71 23.59 -19.40
C ALA A 122 -3.22 23.93 -19.25
N ILE A 123 -2.54 23.39 -18.23
CA ILE A 123 -1.11 23.61 -18.02
C ILE A 123 -0.26 22.99 -19.13
N ILE A 124 -0.60 21.78 -19.58
CA ILE A 124 0.11 21.09 -20.66
C ILE A 124 -0.01 21.87 -21.97
N THR A 125 -1.20 22.39 -22.27
CA THR A 125 -1.44 23.19 -23.48
C THR A 125 -0.83 24.58 -23.38
N TYR A 126 -0.93 25.22 -22.21
CA TYR A 126 -0.52 26.61 -21.97
C TYR A 126 0.34 26.72 -20.69
N PRO A 127 1.64 26.39 -20.75
CA PRO A 127 2.51 26.35 -19.55
C PRO A 127 2.65 27.70 -18.84
N ASN A 128 2.44 28.82 -19.54
CA ASN A 128 2.50 30.17 -18.97
C ASN A 128 1.42 30.42 -17.91
N LEU A 129 0.32 29.66 -17.93
CA LEU A 129 -0.74 29.75 -16.91
C LEU A 129 -0.21 29.54 -15.49
N LEU A 130 0.86 28.76 -15.30
CA LEU A 130 1.52 28.60 -13.99
C LEU A 130 1.98 29.95 -13.41
N LYS A 131 2.49 30.85 -14.25
CA LYS A 131 2.90 32.19 -13.80
C LYS A 131 1.69 33.03 -13.41
N VAL A 132 0.58 32.87 -14.12
CA VAL A 132 -0.68 33.57 -13.85
C VAL A 132 -1.26 33.12 -12.51
N TRP A 133 -1.32 31.82 -12.24
CA TRP A 133 -1.74 31.29 -10.94
C TRP A 133 -0.85 31.74 -9.78
N ARG A 134 0.48 31.71 -9.96
CA ARG A 134 1.41 32.21 -8.94
C ARG A 134 1.22 33.70 -8.67
N LYS A 135 0.92 34.49 -9.70
CA LYS A 135 0.68 35.95 -9.58
C LYS A 135 -0.55 36.27 -8.73
N ILE A 136 -1.59 35.43 -8.78
CA ILE A 136 -2.78 35.59 -7.92
C ILE A 136 -2.63 34.94 -6.53
N GLY A 137 -1.45 34.40 -6.21
CA GLY A 137 -1.13 33.85 -4.88
C GLY A 137 -1.22 32.33 -4.75
N TYR A 138 -1.43 31.57 -5.83
CA TYR A 138 -1.37 30.10 -5.79
C TYR A 138 0.05 29.61 -6.05
N HIS A 139 0.90 29.67 -5.04
CA HIS A 139 2.33 29.38 -5.17
C HIS A 139 2.65 27.87 -5.27
N GLU A 140 1.87 27.02 -4.61
CA GLU A 140 2.08 25.56 -4.56
C GLU A 140 1.47 24.79 -5.73
N ILE A 141 0.97 25.49 -6.76
CA ILE A 141 0.25 24.87 -7.88
C ILE A 141 1.05 23.76 -8.58
N THR A 142 2.37 23.89 -8.68
CA THR A 142 3.22 22.86 -9.28
C THR A 142 3.34 21.61 -8.42
N GLU A 143 3.29 21.74 -7.10
CA GLU A 143 3.27 20.58 -6.20
C GLU A 143 1.90 19.90 -6.19
N ASP A 144 0.82 20.70 -6.17
CA ASP A 144 -0.55 20.21 -6.14
C ASP A 144 -0.94 19.53 -7.48
N LEU A 145 -0.35 19.95 -8.60
CA LEU A 145 -0.69 19.41 -9.92
C LEU A 145 0.40 18.54 -10.56
N GLU A 146 1.50 18.25 -9.86
CA GLU A 146 2.60 17.43 -10.40
C GLU A 146 2.10 16.08 -10.93
N ASN A 147 1.41 15.34 -10.07
CA ASN A 147 0.94 14.01 -10.42
C ASN A 147 -0.10 14.03 -11.56
N PRO A 148 -1.16 14.87 -11.52
CA PRO A 148 -2.08 15.04 -12.64
C PRO A 148 -1.42 15.42 -13.97
N VAL A 149 -0.52 16.42 -13.96
CA VAL A 149 0.12 16.95 -15.17
C VAL A 149 1.04 15.91 -15.81
N VAL A 150 1.87 15.25 -15.02
CA VAL A 150 2.81 14.27 -15.58
C VAL A 150 2.07 13.01 -16.03
N GLN A 151 1.11 12.49 -15.25
CA GLN A 151 0.30 11.33 -15.70
C GLN A 151 -0.41 11.62 -17.03
N LEU A 152 -1.05 12.78 -17.15
CA LEU A 152 -1.76 13.13 -18.39
C LEU A 152 -0.78 13.34 -19.57
N THR A 153 0.40 13.91 -19.31
CA THR A 153 1.45 14.04 -20.32
C THR A 153 1.90 12.67 -20.83
N LEU A 154 2.15 11.72 -19.93
CA LEU A 154 2.56 10.35 -20.29
C LEU A 154 1.42 9.63 -21.03
N LEU A 155 0.18 9.68 -20.55
CA LEU A 155 -0.97 9.09 -21.25
C LEU A 155 -1.08 9.60 -22.69
N ASN A 156 -0.92 10.91 -22.89
CA ASN A 156 -0.98 11.50 -24.23
C ASN A 156 0.15 10.99 -25.12
N LEU A 157 1.38 10.91 -24.60
CA LEU A 157 2.55 10.42 -25.35
C LEU A 157 2.46 8.95 -25.75
N TYR A 158 1.94 8.10 -24.87
CA TYR A 158 1.85 6.64 -25.08
C TYR A 158 0.49 6.19 -25.65
N SER A 159 -0.40 7.14 -25.99
CA SER A 159 -1.74 6.87 -26.55
C SER A 159 -1.69 6.29 -27.97
N THR A 160 -0.70 6.68 -28.77
CA THR A 160 -0.58 6.30 -30.19
C THR A 160 0.49 5.24 -30.45
N GLY A 161 1.14 4.71 -29.41
CA GLY A 161 2.18 3.70 -29.52
C GLY A 161 3.28 3.87 -28.48
N VAL A 162 4.47 3.36 -28.79
CA VAL A 162 5.69 3.55 -27.98
C VAL A 162 6.46 4.75 -28.55
N PRO A 163 6.44 5.92 -27.89
CA PRO A 163 7.24 7.07 -28.32
C PRO A 163 8.74 6.78 -28.16
N SER A 164 9.56 7.53 -28.90
CA SER A 164 11.01 7.47 -28.71
C SER A 164 11.40 7.98 -27.32
N VAL A 165 12.43 7.38 -26.72
CA VAL A 165 12.99 7.81 -25.41
C VAL A 165 13.27 9.31 -25.41
N GLN A 166 13.89 9.83 -26.48
CA GLN A 166 14.21 11.24 -26.59
C GLN A 166 12.97 12.15 -26.54
N THR A 167 11.88 11.76 -27.18
CA THR A 167 10.61 12.52 -27.14
C THR A 167 10.05 12.59 -25.72
N VAL A 168 10.11 11.48 -24.97
CA VAL A 168 9.62 11.43 -23.59
C VAL A 168 10.53 12.26 -22.68
N VAL A 169 11.85 12.11 -22.80
CA VAL A 169 12.86 12.89 -22.07
C VAL A 169 12.65 14.39 -22.29
N GLU A 170 12.47 14.83 -23.52
CA GLU A 170 12.21 16.23 -23.85
C GLU A 170 10.95 16.75 -23.17
N LYS A 171 9.87 15.96 -23.15
CA LYS A 171 8.65 16.35 -22.44
C LYS A 171 8.81 16.38 -20.93
N LEU A 172 9.49 15.41 -20.33
CA LEU A 172 9.78 15.41 -18.89
C LEU A 172 10.65 16.61 -18.48
N ARG A 173 11.70 16.92 -19.26
CA ARG A 173 12.56 18.09 -19.02
C ARG A 173 11.83 19.42 -19.21
N ASN A 174 10.89 19.48 -20.17
CA ASN A 174 10.02 20.64 -20.32
C ASN A 174 9.10 20.84 -19.11
N LEU A 175 8.62 19.77 -18.48
CA LEU A 175 7.88 19.87 -17.22
C LEU A 175 8.79 20.33 -16.06
N GLN A 176 10.03 19.84 -16.01
CA GLN A 176 11.00 20.32 -15.02
C GLN A 176 11.32 21.80 -15.17
N SER A 177 11.49 22.29 -16.40
CA SER A 177 11.83 23.70 -16.66
C SER A 177 10.73 24.69 -16.23
N ILE A 178 9.48 24.23 -16.09
CA ILE A 178 8.35 25.03 -15.60
C ILE A 178 8.05 24.80 -14.10
N GLY A 179 8.84 23.95 -13.42
CA GLY A 179 8.86 23.81 -11.97
C GLY A 179 8.28 22.53 -11.40
N PHE A 180 8.05 21.48 -12.22
CA PHE A 180 7.70 20.15 -11.71
C PHE A 180 8.98 19.37 -11.33
N SER A 181 8.94 18.56 -10.27
CA SER A 181 10.14 17.96 -9.67
C SER A 181 10.42 16.53 -10.12
N LEU A 182 9.42 15.83 -10.67
CA LEU A 182 9.47 14.41 -11.04
C LEU A 182 9.81 13.49 -9.86
N THR A 183 9.03 13.61 -8.78
CA THR A 183 9.21 12.88 -7.51
C THR A 183 9.21 11.36 -7.64
N ASP A 184 9.75 10.65 -6.63
CA ASP A 184 9.78 9.19 -6.59
C ASP A 184 8.39 8.56 -6.70
N THR A 185 7.42 9.09 -5.94
CA THR A 185 6.02 8.67 -5.99
C THR A 185 5.43 8.79 -7.40
N LEU A 186 5.80 9.83 -8.13
CA LEU A 186 5.39 10.01 -9.52
C LEU A 186 5.99 8.95 -10.45
N VAL A 187 7.27 8.63 -10.29
CA VAL A 187 7.92 7.55 -11.06
C VAL A 187 7.18 6.23 -10.81
N GLY A 188 6.86 5.91 -9.55
CA GLY A 188 6.02 4.75 -9.21
C GLY A 188 4.62 4.81 -9.83
N ASN A 189 3.96 5.98 -9.80
CA ASN A 189 2.67 6.18 -10.47
C ASN A 189 2.74 5.95 -11.98
N ALA A 190 3.84 6.34 -12.63
CA ALA A 190 4.01 6.14 -14.06
C ALA A 190 4.07 4.65 -14.43
N ILE A 191 4.70 3.80 -13.61
CA ILE A 191 4.68 2.35 -13.82
C ILE A 191 3.26 1.80 -13.68
N LEU A 192 2.55 2.17 -12.62
CA LEU A 192 1.17 1.73 -12.36
C LEU A 192 0.20 2.16 -13.47
N LEU A 193 0.41 3.35 -14.03
CA LEU A 193 -0.36 3.91 -15.14
C LEU A 193 -0.32 3.01 -16.39
N PHE A 194 0.75 2.25 -16.58
CA PHE A 194 0.94 1.37 -17.73
C PHE A 194 0.99 -0.11 -17.38
N LYS A 195 0.51 -0.53 -16.19
CA LYS A 195 0.61 -1.91 -15.68
C LYS A 195 0.29 -3.02 -16.71
N GLY A 196 -0.74 -2.84 -17.53
CA GLY A 196 -1.16 -3.81 -18.56
C GLY A 196 -0.40 -3.72 -19.89
N ARG A 197 0.59 -2.83 -20.01
CA ARG A 197 1.38 -2.56 -21.22
C ARG A 197 2.88 -2.44 -20.94
N LEU A 198 3.34 -2.78 -19.73
CA LEU A 198 4.74 -2.59 -19.32
C LEU A 198 5.72 -3.40 -20.18
N VAL A 199 5.32 -4.56 -20.71
CA VAL A 199 6.12 -5.33 -21.66
C VAL A 199 6.48 -4.51 -22.91
N ASP A 200 5.56 -3.65 -23.36
CA ASP A 200 5.75 -2.83 -24.56
C ASP A 200 6.43 -1.49 -24.26
N VAL A 201 6.05 -0.85 -23.14
CA VAL A 201 6.42 0.55 -22.86
C VAL A 201 7.47 0.71 -21.76
N GLY A 202 7.67 -0.31 -20.92
CA GLY A 202 8.38 -0.20 -19.65
C GLY A 202 9.85 0.19 -19.81
N GLU A 203 10.57 -0.42 -20.76
CA GLU A 203 11.99 -0.11 -20.99
C GLU A 203 12.17 1.34 -21.44
N SER A 204 11.36 1.79 -22.40
CA SER A 204 11.34 3.18 -22.86
C SER A 204 11.01 4.14 -21.72
N LEU A 205 10.05 3.78 -20.86
CA LEU A 205 9.63 4.59 -19.71
C LEU A 205 10.74 4.72 -18.66
N ILE A 206 11.35 3.60 -18.26
CA ILE A 206 12.45 3.55 -17.28
C ILE A 206 13.66 4.33 -17.80
N GLU A 207 14.05 4.10 -19.07
CA GLU A 207 15.16 4.82 -19.68
C GLU A 207 14.91 6.32 -19.75
N SER A 208 13.68 6.72 -20.10
CA SER A 208 13.31 8.13 -20.16
C SER A 208 13.39 8.82 -18.80
N PHE A 209 12.92 8.17 -17.73
CA PHE A 209 13.05 8.71 -16.38
C PHE A 209 14.49 8.73 -15.90
N SER A 210 15.29 7.73 -16.24
CA SER A 210 16.74 7.68 -15.93
C SER A 210 17.46 8.89 -16.52
N ILE A 211 17.22 9.20 -17.79
CA ILE A 211 17.83 10.35 -18.47
C ILE A 211 17.25 11.69 -17.98
N ALA A 212 15.95 11.79 -17.74
CA ALA A 212 15.30 13.02 -17.28
C ALA A 212 15.68 13.40 -15.83
N ARG A 213 15.90 12.41 -14.98
CA ARG A 213 16.29 12.61 -13.58
C ARG A 213 17.80 12.53 -13.34
N GLU A 214 18.59 12.21 -14.36
CA GLU A 214 20.04 12.02 -14.26
C GLU A 214 20.42 10.93 -13.24
N LEU A 215 19.63 9.86 -13.21
CA LEU A 215 19.80 8.68 -12.36
C LEU A 215 20.13 7.46 -13.22
N SER A 216 20.74 6.42 -12.65
CA SER A 216 20.93 5.17 -13.40
C SER A 216 19.58 4.45 -13.60
N LYS A 217 19.49 3.56 -14.60
CA LYS A 217 18.30 2.69 -14.77
C LYS A 217 18.04 1.86 -13.52
N GLY A 218 19.10 1.42 -12.83
CA GLY A 218 19.00 0.69 -11.56
C GLY A 218 18.35 1.52 -10.45
N ASP A 219 18.74 2.79 -10.30
CA ASP A 219 18.14 3.67 -9.30
C ASP A 219 16.64 3.92 -9.58
N ILE A 220 16.26 4.04 -10.86
CA ILE A 220 14.85 4.18 -11.25
C ILE A 220 14.06 2.92 -10.92
N LEU A 221 14.61 1.73 -11.21
CA LEU A 221 14.00 0.45 -10.84
C LEU A 221 13.83 0.32 -9.32
N ASP A 222 14.84 0.73 -8.54
CA ASP A 222 14.78 0.73 -7.08
C ASP A 222 13.69 1.67 -6.55
N ILE A 223 13.57 2.87 -7.13
CA ILE A 223 12.47 3.80 -6.83
C ILE A 223 11.12 3.15 -7.14
N CYS A 224 10.98 2.52 -8.31
CA CYS A 224 9.73 1.86 -8.69
C CYS A 224 9.38 0.74 -7.71
N LEU A 225 10.35 -0.11 -7.35
CA LEU A 225 10.15 -1.20 -6.39
C LEU A 225 9.74 -0.67 -5.01
N ILE A 226 10.42 0.34 -4.49
CA ILE A 226 10.12 0.97 -3.20
C ILE A 226 8.70 1.55 -3.17
N GLU A 227 8.28 2.16 -4.28
CA GLU A 227 6.96 2.77 -4.40
C GLU A 227 5.85 1.72 -4.58
N LEU A 228 6.12 0.64 -5.32
CA LEU A 228 5.19 -0.50 -5.46
C LEU A 228 5.03 -1.28 -4.16
N LEU A 229 6.09 -1.37 -3.36
CA LEU A 229 6.07 -2.01 -2.03
C LEU A 229 5.69 -1.03 -0.91
N ASN A 230 5.24 0.20 -1.21
CA ASN A 230 4.83 1.14 -0.18
C ASN A 230 3.49 0.69 0.45
N PRO A 231 3.48 0.33 1.75
CA PRO A 231 2.30 -0.24 2.39
C PRO A 231 1.14 0.76 2.55
N ILE A 232 1.43 2.06 2.55
CA ILE A 232 0.40 3.11 2.59
C ILE A 232 -0.46 3.09 1.32
N ARG A 233 0.13 2.68 0.19
CA ARG A 233 -0.52 2.72 -1.12
C ARG A 233 -1.37 1.47 -1.37
N ASN A 234 -0.97 0.34 -0.78
CA ASN A 234 -1.69 -0.94 -0.75
C ASN A 234 -2.25 -1.37 -2.12
N PHE A 235 -1.41 -1.34 -3.17
CA PHE A 235 -1.86 -1.73 -4.50
C PHE A 235 -1.91 -3.25 -4.67
N GLU A 236 -2.94 -3.71 -5.38
CA GLU A 236 -3.09 -5.09 -5.82
C GLU A 236 -2.71 -5.22 -7.30
N GLN A 237 -1.41 -5.03 -7.62
CA GLN A 237 -0.98 -4.99 -9.02
C GLN A 237 0.21 -5.91 -9.28
N TYR A 238 -0.13 -7.18 -9.52
CA TYR A 238 0.81 -8.24 -9.79
C TYR A 238 1.70 -7.95 -11.01
N ASP A 239 1.12 -7.50 -12.13
CA ASP A 239 1.85 -7.31 -13.38
C ASP A 239 2.95 -6.25 -13.27
N ALA A 240 2.69 -5.16 -12.55
CA ALA A 240 3.66 -4.10 -12.32
C ALA A 240 4.82 -4.58 -11.42
N LEU A 241 4.48 -5.30 -10.36
CA LEU A 241 5.47 -5.88 -9.45
C LEU A 241 6.34 -6.92 -10.16
N ASP A 242 5.72 -7.80 -10.95
CA ASP A 242 6.42 -8.83 -11.71
C ASP A 242 7.38 -8.23 -12.74
N TYR A 243 6.93 -7.22 -13.48
CA TYR A 243 7.76 -6.52 -14.44
C TYR A 243 9.00 -5.89 -13.80
N ILE A 244 8.82 -5.14 -12.70
CA ILE A 244 9.94 -4.45 -12.03
C ILE A 244 10.92 -5.44 -11.41
N ILE A 245 10.43 -6.47 -10.72
CA ILE A 245 11.29 -7.49 -10.10
C ILE A 245 12.09 -8.26 -11.14
N ASN A 246 11.49 -8.62 -12.28
CA ASN A 246 12.19 -9.31 -13.36
C ASN A 246 13.18 -8.41 -14.13
N SER A 247 13.04 -7.09 -14.02
CA SER A 247 13.94 -6.11 -14.64
C SER A 247 15.18 -5.82 -13.79
N ILE A 248 15.27 -6.41 -12.60
CA ILE A 248 16.28 -6.17 -11.60
C ILE A 248 17.31 -7.32 -11.56
N ASN A 249 18.59 -7.00 -11.41
CA ASN A 249 19.67 -8.00 -11.36
C ASN A 249 19.72 -8.81 -10.04
N ASN A 250 19.43 -8.19 -8.89
CA ASN A 250 19.45 -8.85 -7.58
C ASN A 250 18.19 -8.47 -6.78
N PRO A 251 17.04 -9.06 -7.14
CA PRO A 251 15.74 -8.64 -6.63
C PRO A 251 15.60 -8.86 -5.12
N GLU A 252 16.07 -9.97 -4.57
CA GLU A 252 15.92 -10.25 -3.15
C GLU A 252 16.57 -9.19 -2.26
N LYS A 253 17.79 -8.77 -2.61
CA LYS A 253 18.52 -7.74 -1.86
C LYS A 253 17.77 -6.40 -1.86
N GLN A 254 17.23 -6.01 -3.01
CA GLN A 254 16.53 -4.72 -3.16
C GLN A 254 15.14 -4.75 -2.53
N ILE A 255 14.43 -5.88 -2.61
CA ILE A 255 13.16 -6.08 -1.90
C ILE A 255 13.37 -5.96 -0.39
N LEU A 256 14.40 -6.61 0.17
CA LEU A 256 14.72 -6.47 1.60
C LEU A 256 15.02 -5.02 1.97
N SER A 257 15.82 -4.31 1.17
CA SER A 257 16.11 -2.89 1.43
C SER A 257 14.84 -2.03 1.37
N ALA A 258 13.92 -2.30 0.44
CA ALA A 258 12.63 -1.63 0.36
C ALA A 258 11.76 -1.93 1.58
N PHE A 259 11.74 -3.18 2.06
CA PHE A 259 11.03 -3.55 3.28
C PHE A 259 11.62 -2.89 4.53
N GLU A 260 12.94 -2.82 4.65
CA GLU A 260 13.64 -2.15 5.74
C GLU A 260 13.31 -0.65 5.80
N LYS A 261 13.18 0.02 4.64
CA LYS A 261 12.74 1.43 4.57
C LYS A 261 11.41 1.65 5.27
N TYR A 262 10.52 0.68 5.21
CA TYR A 262 9.24 0.75 5.90
C TYR A 262 9.28 0.11 7.29
N SER A 263 10.24 -0.77 7.59
CA SER A 263 10.51 -1.46 8.87
C SER A 263 9.33 -2.26 9.45
N ILE A 264 9.52 -3.57 9.70
CA ILE A 264 8.55 -4.39 10.47
C ILE A 264 8.56 -4.03 11.96
N VAL A 265 9.63 -3.40 12.47
CA VAL A 265 9.82 -3.12 13.91
C VAL A 265 10.17 -1.65 14.12
N GLU A 266 9.28 -0.89 14.75
CA GLU A 266 9.64 0.40 15.36
C GLU A 266 10.00 0.22 16.84
N ASN A 267 11.12 0.81 17.26
CA ASN A 267 11.34 1.14 18.67
C ASN A 267 10.22 2.11 19.10
N GLY A 268 9.47 1.74 20.14
CA GLY A 268 8.15 2.29 20.52
C GLY A 268 8.06 3.75 20.96
N ASN A 269 8.75 4.69 20.32
CA ASN A 269 8.74 6.12 20.65
C ASN A 269 8.01 7.01 19.61
N ASN A 270 7.39 6.45 18.57
CA ASN A 270 6.71 7.24 17.54
C ASN A 270 5.18 7.03 17.54
N PRO A 271 4.38 7.99 18.05
CA PRO A 271 2.95 7.82 18.28
C PRO A 271 2.07 7.77 17.01
N LEU A 272 2.64 7.98 15.82
CA LEU A 272 1.93 7.83 14.54
C LEU A 272 1.88 6.38 14.02
N HIS A 273 2.69 5.47 14.58
CA HIS A 273 2.84 4.09 14.08
C HIS A 273 2.30 3.02 15.03
N SER A 274 1.75 3.41 16.19
CA SER A 274 1.29 2.48 17.23
C SER A 274 0.10 1.59 16.86
N HIS A 275 -0.54 1.83 15.71
CA HIS A 275 -1.65 1.02 15.18
C HIS A 275 -1.23 0.12 14.00
N SER A 276 0.02 0.23 13.51
CA SER A 276 0.47 -0.38 12.25
C SER A 276 0.73 -1.89 12.34
N HIS A 277 0.97 -2.45 13.53
CA HIS A 277 1.34 -3.87 13.67
C HIS A 277 0.16 -4.80 13.93
N ARG A 278 -1.07 -4.27 14.07
CA ARG A 278 -2.26 -5.10 14.29
C ARG A 278 -2.70 -5.87 13.06
N PHE A 279 -2.22 -5.52 11.87
CA PHE A 279 -2.62 -6.15 10.62
C PHE A 279 -1.42 -6.34 9.71
N LEU A 280 -1.55 -7.23 8.72
CA LEU A 280 -0.57 -7.35 7.65
C LEU A 280 -0.35 -5.98 7.01
N LYS A 281 0.91 -5.59 6.88
CA LYS A 281 1.30 -4.26 6.42
C LYS A 281 1.17 -4.08 4.91
N TYR A 282 1.44 -5.15 4.17
CA TYR A 282 1.40 -5.18 2.71
C TYR A 282 0.11 -5.83 2.19
N SER A 283 -0.24 -5.57 0.93
CA SER A 283 -1.36 -6.23 0.26
C SER A 283 -1.12 -7.74 0.17
N LEU A 284 -2.20 -8.53 0.12
CA LEU A 284 -2.11 -9.99 -0.05
C LEU A 284 -1.34 -10.37 -1.32
N VAL A 285 -1.43 -9.55 -2.37
CA VAL A 285 -0.68 -9.74 -3.62
C VAL A 285 0.82 -9.75 -3.36
N VAL A 286 1.34 -8.84 -2.53
CA VAL A 286 2.78 -8.81 -2.21
C VAL A 286 3.21 -10.08 -1.49
N TYR A 287 2.48 -10.48 -0.44
CA TYR A 287 2.78 -11.71 0.31
C TYR A 287 2.81 -12.95 -0.58
N ARG A 288 1.80 -13.11 -1.43
CA ARG A 288 1.69 -14.22 -2.38
C ARG A 288 2.77 -14.20 -3.43
N TYR A 289 3.09 -13.02 -3.95
CA TYR A 289 4.14 -12.85 -4.94
C TYR A 289 5.49 -13.35 -4.41
N MET A 290 5.84 -12.97 -3.17
CA MET A 290 7.16 -13.29 -2.61
C MET A 290 7.41 -14.80 -2.48
N LEU A 291 6.38 -15.63 -2.33
CA LEU A 291 6.54 -17.09 -2.29
C LEU A 291 7.25 -17.67 -3.53
N LYS A 292 7.23 -16.98 -4.68
CA LYS A 292 7.98 -17.37 -5.88
C LYS A 292 9.50 -17.50 -5.67
N PHE A 293 10.06 -16.75 -4.72
CA PHE A 293 11.49 -16.83 -4.40
C PHE A 293 11.88 -18.12 -3.65
N GLY A 294 10.88 -18.88 -3.20
CA GLY A 294 11.07 -20.13 -2.49
C GLY A 294 11.18 -19.96 -0.98
N ALA A 295 10.88 -21.03 -0.27
CA ALA A 295 10.70 -21.03 1.19
C ALA A 295 11.91 -20.54 1.99
N GLN A 296 13.11 -20.78 1.46
CA GLN A 296 14.36 -20.42 2.12
C GLN A 296 14.85 -19.01 1.77
N SER A 297 14.14 -18.30 0.88
CA SER A 297 14.48 -16.94 0.50
C SER A 297 14.46 -16.02 1.73
N PRO A 298 15.49 -15.17 1.91
CA PRO A 298 15.49 -14.15 2.95
C PRO A 298 14.26 -13.24 2.93
N VAL A 299 13.73 -12.91 1.74
CA VAL A 299 12.52 -12.08 1.58
C VAL A 299 11.28 -12.78 2.14
N VAL A 300 11.11 -14.06 1.80
CA VAL A 300 9.97 -14.86 2.26
C VAL A 300 10.02 -15.07 3.76
N ARG A 301 11.21 -15.37 4.30
CA ARG A 301 11.41 -15.49 5.75
C ARG A 301 11.16 -14.19 6.50
N TYR A 302 11.57 -13.05 5.93
CA TYR A 302 11.29 -11.74 6.48
C TYR A 302 9.77 -11.48 6.60
N LEU A 303 8.99 -11.83 5.57
CA LEU A 303 7.53 -11.71 5.62
C LEU A 303 6.86 -12.72 6.57
N MET A 304 7.39 -13.94 6.67
CA MET A 304 6.94 -14.92 7.68
C MET A 304 7.05 -14.37 9.10
N LYS A 305 8.13 -13.64 9.38
CA LYS A 305 8.31 -12.94 10.65
C LYS A 305 7.19 -11.93 10.92
N GLU A 306 6.82 -11.13 9.92
CA GLU A 306 5.69 -10.19 10.03
C GLU A 306 4.37 -10.90 10.31
N ILE A 307 4.08 -11.94 9.54
CA ILE A 307 2.83 -12.72 9.65
C ILE A 307 2.69 -13.23 11.09
N VAL A 308 3.76 -13.81 11.66
CA VAL A 308 3.75 -14.32 13.04
C VAL A 308 3.56 -13.18 14.05
N ILE A 309 4.29 -12.06 13.90
CA ILE A 309 4.13 -10.89 14.80
C ILE A 309 2.68 -10.41 14.80
N VAL A 310 2.07 -10.25 13.62
CA VAL A 310 0.67 -9.84 13.48
C VAL A 310 -0.27 -10.79 14.21
N HIS A 311 -0.07 -12.11 14.09
CA HIS A 311 -0.90 -13.08 14.79
C HIS A 311 -0.69 -13.12 16.32
N THR A 312 0.49 -12.75 16.80
CA THR A 312 0.76 -12.65 18.25
C THR A 312 0.08 -11.42 18.87
N GLN A 313 -0.13 -10.37 18.08
CA GLN A 313 -0.73 -9.11 18.53
C GLN A 313 -2.24 -9.02 18.27
N LEU A 314 -2.76 -9.76 17.28
CA LEU A 314 -4.19 -9.82 16.96
C LEU A 314 -4.99 -10.52 18.07
N THR A 315 -6.06 -9.87 18.53
CA THR A 315 -7.02 -10.47 19.47
C THR A 315 -8.30 -10.92 18.76
N ASN A 316 -8.98 -11.94 19.28
CA ASN A 316 -10.20 -12.51 18.68
C ASN A 316 -11.40 -11.53 18.57
N MET A 317 -11.29 -10.30 19.10
CA MET A 317 -12.33 -9.26 19.01
C MET A 317 -12.08 -8.25 17.86
N GLU A 318 -11.00 -8.41 17.09
CA GLU A 318 -10.63 -7.46 16.02
C GLU A 318 -11.21 -7.87 14.64
N ASN A 319 -11.20 -6.92 13.70
CA ASN A 319 -11.83 -6.99 12.37
C ASN A 319 -11.69 -8.37 11.70
N VAL A 320 -12.81 -9.09 11.58
CA VAL A 320 -12.90 -10.50 11.11
C VAL A 320 -12.30 -10.69 9.72
N ASP A 321 -12.48 -9.73 8.80
CA ASP A 321 -11.95 -9.85 7.45
C ASP A 321 -10.42 -9.79 7.45
N LYS A 322 -9.83 -8.89 8.23
CA LYS A 322 -8.35 -8.78 8.32
C LYS A 322 -7.73 -9.99 9.03
N LEU A 323 -8.46 -10.59 9.97
CA LEU A 323 -8.07 -11.83 10.62
C LEU A 323 -8.06 -12.98 9.62
N ARG A 324 -9.10 -13.10 8.79
CA ARG A 324 -9.21 -14.11 7.72
C ARG A 324 -8.06 -13.98 6.72
N ASP A 325 -7.73 -12.74 6.35
CA ASP A 325 -6.64 -12.44 5.43
C ASP A 325 -5.27 -12.86 6.00
N ALA A 326 -5.01 -12.54 7.27
CA ALA A 326 -3.80 -12.99 7.96
C ALA A 326 -3.73 -14.52 8.06
N ASP A 327 -4.83 -15.17 8.43
CA ASP A 327 -4.93 -16.63 8.52
C ASP A 327 -4.69 -17.31 7.17
N SER A 328 -5.23 -16.75 6.08
CA SER A 328 -5.03 -17.25 4.72
C SER A 328 -3.56 -17.18 4.31
N ILE A 329 -2.89 -16.06 4.56
CA ILE A 329 -1.48 -15.91 4.19
C ILE A 329 -0.58 -16.81 5.03
N LEU A 330 -0.89 -16.98 6.32
CA LEU A 330 -0.16 -17.94 7.17
C LEU A 330 -0.28 -19.37 6.64
N ASP A 331 -1.46 -19.78 6.18
CA ASP A 331 -1.68 -21.11 5.57
C ASP A 331 -0.85 -21.31 4.31
N GLU A 332 -0.83 -20.30 3.45
CA GLU A 332 -0.07 -20.32 2.20
C GLU A 332 1.45 -20.44 2.48
N TYR A 333 1.96 -19.67 3.44
CA TYR A 333 3.38 -19.72 3.84
C TYR A 333 3.76 -21.05 4.52
N TYR A 334 2.88 -21.56 5.39
CA TYR A 334 3.09 -22.86 6.02
C TYR A 334 3.07 -24.00 5.00
N THR A 335 2.10 -24.00 4.07
CA THR A 335 2.01 -25.00 2.98
C THR A 335 3.22 -24.94 2.06
N ALA A 336 3.79 -23.76 1.86
CA ALA A 336 5.02 -23.57 1.11
C ALA A 336 6.29 -23.99 1.88
N ASN A 337 6.18 -24.56 3.09
CA ASN A 337 7.28 -24.98 3.95
C ASN A 337 8.24 -23.85 4.34
N VAL A 338 7.71 -22.63 4.51
CA VAL A 338 8.50 -21.49 4.98
C VAL A 338 8.87 -21.71 6.46
N PRO A 339 10.16 -21.70 6.82
CA PRO A 339 10.58 -21.97 8.19
C PRO A 339 10.23 -20.81 9.12
N PHE A 340 9.90 -21.13 10.38
CA PHE A 340 9.84 -20.14 11.44
C PHE A 340 11.26 -19.73 11.87
N GLU A 341 11.47 -18.44 12.11
CA GLU A 341 12.75 -17.97 12.64
C GLU A 341 12.85 -18.21 14.14
N GLN A 342 14.02 -18.65 14.61
CA GLN A 342 14.24 -18.91 16.04
C GLN A 342 14.01 -17.66 16.91
N SER A 343 14.29 -16.47 16.38
CA SER A 343 14.02 -15.21 17.10
C SER A 343 12.55 -14.99 17.43
N LEU A 344 11.61 -15.69 16.76
CA LEU A 344 10.17 -15.57 16.99
C LEU A 344 9.69 -16.39 18.19
N PHE A 345 10.47 -17.33 18.73
CA PHE A 345 10.03 -18.20 19.83
C PHE A 345 9.56 -17.44 21.07
N SER A 346 10.17 -16.29 21.36
CA SER A 346 9.75 -15.41 22.46
C SER A 346 8.34 -14.84 22.24
N LEU A 347 7.95 -14.58 20.99
CA LEU A 347 6.63 -14.01 20.66
C LEU A 347 5.52 -15.06 20.72
N PHE A 348 5.84 -16.33 20.45
CA PHE A 348 4.88 -17.43 20.61
C PHE A 348 4.42 -17.61 22.06
N LYS A 349 5.23 -17.17 23.04
CA LYS A 349 4.86 -17.12 24.46
C LYS A 349 3.63 -16.26 24.74
N GLU A 350 3.48 -15.20 23.97
CA GLU A 350 2.44 -14.20 24.11
C GLU A 350 1.30 -14.42 23.10
N CYS A 351 1.42 -15.42 22.21
CA CYS A 351 0.42 -15.71 21.20
C CYS A 351 -0.84 -16.30 21.86
N LEU A 352 -1.94 -15.57 21.75
CA LEU A 352 -3.24 -16.03 22.25
C LEU A 352 -4.02 -16.86 21.22
N ARG A 353 -3.56 -16.89 19.96
CA ARG A 353 -4.22 -17.59 18.86
C ARG A 353 -3.65 -18.99 18.68
N THR A 354 -4.52 -19.97 18.55
CA THR A 354 -4.13 -21.39 18.44
C THR A 354 -3.46 -21.73 17.12
N LYS A 355 -3.81 -21.05 16.02
CA LYS A 355 -3.38 -21.41 14.66
C LYS A 355 -1.86 -21.26 14.41
N PRO A 356 -1.19 -20.13 14.74
CA PRO A 356 0.28 -20.06 14.66
C PRO A 356 0.96 -21.08 15.55
N ILE A 357 0.41 -21.33 16.75
CA ILE A 357 0.97 -22.30 17.70
C ILE A 357 0.87 -23.72 17.14
N SER A 358 -0.26 -24.10 16.55
CA SER A 358 -0.40 -25.43 15.94
C SER A 358 0.60 -25.64 14.81
N TYR A 359 0.84 -24.64 13.93
CA TYR A 359 1.85 -24.78 12.87
C TYR A 359 3.27 -24.90 13.38
N LEU A 360 3.57 -24.28 14.52
CA LEU A 360 4.86 -24.45 15.18
C LEU A 360 5.03 -25.88 15.73
N PHE A 361 4.05 -26.39 16.48
CA PHE A 361 4.17 -27.68 17.20
C PHE A 361 3.81 -28.91 16.38
N GLU A 362 2.86 -28.81 15.45
CA GLU A 362 2.41 -29.93 14.61
C GLU A 362 3.20 -30.02 13.31
N GLY A 363 3.86 -28.93 12.92
CA GLY A 363 4.59 -28.82 11.67
C GLY A 363 6.08 -28.63 11.84
N TYR A 364 6.45 -27.39 12.14
CA TYR A 364 7.84 -26.96 12.05
C TYR A 364 8.76 -27.69 13.02
N LEU A 365 8.39 -27.81 14.30
CA LEU A 365 9.21 -28.49 15.29
C LEU A 365 9.39 -29.99 14.96
N PRO A 366 8.34 -30.77 14.68
CA PRO A 366 8.51 -32.15 14.23
C PRO A 366 9.42 -32.29 13.00
N THR A 367 9.24 -31.45 11.98
CA THR A 367 10.11 -31.47 10.78
C THR A 367 11.56 -31.13 11.12
N LEU A 368 11.80 -30.14 12.00
CA LEU A 368 13.14 -29.77 12.46
C LEU A 368 13.86 -30.96 13.14
N PHE A 369 13.09 -31.85 13.74
CA PHE A 369 13.58 -33.04 14.43
C PHE A 369 13.51 -34.32 13.60
N GLY A 370 13.24 -34.21 12.30
CA GLY A 370 13.28 -35.33 11.36
C GLY A 370 12.04 -36.22 11.38
N PHE A 371 10.95 -35.79 12.02
CA PHE A 371 9.67 -36.49 11.93
C PHE A 371 8.98 -36.16 10.59
N GLU A 372 8.42 -37.18 9.95
CA GLU A 372 7.57 -36.98 8.77
C GLU A 372 6.26 -36.32 9.17
N VAL A 373 6.02 -35.11 8.66
CA VAL A 373 4.76 -34.39 8.84
C VAL A 373 3.97 -34.44 7.54
N GLN A 374 2.75 -34.94 7.59
CA GLN A 374 1.81 -34.77 6.49
C GLN A 374 1.17 -33.38 6.59
N HIS A 375 1.57 -32.47 5.70
CA HIS A 375 0.91 -31.17 5.59
C HIS A 375 -0.51 -31.36 5.03
N GLN A 376 -1.50 -31.52 5.90
CA GLN A 376 -2.89 -31.44 5.48
C GLN A 376 -3.21 -29.97 5.21
N SER A 377 -3.33 -29.62 3.93
CA SER A 377 -3.94 -28.36 3.54
C SER A 377 -5.38 -28.36 4.07
N PHE A 378 -5.75 -27.39 4.90
CA PHE A 378 -7.15 -27.17 5.27
C PHE A 378 -7.90 -26.59 4.07
N LEU A 379 -8.13 -27.39 3.03
CA LEU A 379 -9.09 -27.08 1.97
C LEU A 379 -10.50 -27.26 2.57
N ILE A 380 -11.21 -26.16 2.73
CA ILE A 380 -12.65 -26.19 3.01
C ILE A 380 -13.34 -26.92 1.84
N THR A 381 -14.16 -27.93 2.20
CA THR A 381 -15.03 -28.79 1.37
C THR A 381 -14.40 -29.98 0.63
N LYS A 382 -14.29 -31.11 1.34
CA LYS A 382 -15.15 -32.30 1.17
C LYS A 382 -14.75 -33.34 2.22
N ILE A 383 -15.74 -33.85 2.95
CA ILE A 383 -15.59 -34.96 3.91
C ILE A 383 -15.11 -36.19 3.13
N PRO A 384 -13.91 -36.76 3.43
CA PRO A 384 -13.59 -38.11 3.00
C PRO A 384 -14.20 -39.10 3.99
N GLU A 385 -14.76 -40.17 3.44
CA GLU A 385 -15.22 -41.32 4.21
C GLU A 385 -14.08 -41.89 5.05
N VAL A 386 -14.39 -42.14 6.31
CA VAL A 386 -13.53 -42.70 7.34
C VAL A 386 -13.29 -44.16 7.00
N ASP A 387 -12.04 -44.54 6.77
CA ASP A 387 -11.54 -45.80 7.29
C ASP A 387 -10.04 -45.68 7.62
N ALA A 388 -9.75 -46.01 8.88
CA ALA A 388 -8.46 -46.06 9.56
C ALA A 388 -7.78 -44.71 9.87
N LEU A 389 -8.06 -44.16 11.06
CA LEU A 389 -7.10 -43.43 11.91
C LEU A 389 -7.68 -43.18 13.32
N MET A 390 -6.77 -43.04 14.29
CA MET A 390 -7.00 -42.87 15.73
C MET A 390 -8.06 -41.79 16.06
N SER A 391 -8.81 -41.99 17.16
CA SER A 391 -9.98 -41.17 17.49
C SER A 391 -9.64 -39.67 17.64
N PRO A 392 -10.41 -38.75 17.02
CA PRO A 392 -10.17 -37.29 17.06
C PRO A 392 -10.10 -36.67 18.46
N THR A 393 -10.69 -37.33 19.46
CA THR A 393 -10.79 -36.85 20.84
C THR A 393 -9.44 -36.88 21.58
N GLN A 394 -8.57 -37.84 21.23
CA GLN A 394 -7.26 -37.99 21.88
C GLN A 394 -6.26 -36.93 21.39
N THR A 395 -6.34 -36.52 20.13
CA THR A 395 -5.46 -35.51 19.54
C THR A 395 -5.71 -34.12 20.13
N GLU A 396 -6.98 -33.77 20.36
CA GLU A 396 -7.31 -32.46 20.95
C GLU A 396 -7.03 -32.38 22.45
N GLU A 397 -7.22 -33.47 23.21
CA GLU A 397 -6.82 -33.51 24.62
C GLU A 397 -5.29 -33.43 24.79
N LEU A 398 -4.53 -34.15 23.97
CA LEU A 398 -3.06 -34.09 23.96
C LEU A 398 -2.53 -32.71 23.55
N LYS A 399 -3.16 -32.11 22.54
CA LYS A 399 -2.83 -30.76 22.07
C LYS A 399 -3.09 -29.71 23.14
N GLN A 400 -4.20 -29.83 23.87
CA GLN A 400 -4.53 -28.92 24.96
C GLN A 400 -3.60 -29.10 26.17
N LEU A 401 -3.22 -30.34 26.50
CA LEU A 401 -2.22 -30.65 27.52
C LEU A 401 -0.84 -30.08 27.17
N TRP A 402 -0.40 -30.25 25.92
CA TRP A 402 0.85 -29.66 25.43
C TRP A 402 0.84 -28.14 25.52
N LEU A 403 -0.24 -27.50 25.04
CA LEU A 403 -0.43 -26.05 25.11
C LEU A 403 -0.35 -25.54 26.56
N ASP A 404 -0.99 -26.22 27.51
CA ASP A 404 -0.99 -25.83 28.92
C ASP A 404 0.40 -26.00 29.57
N ASP A 405 1.14 -27.05 29.24
CA ASP A 405 2.49 -27.31 29.78
C ASP A 405 3.54 -26.40 29.17
N ILE A 406 3.44 -26.10 27.88
CA ILE A 406 4.27 -25.13 27.18
C ILE A 406 4.01 -23.73 27.76
N GLN A 407 2.75 -23.33 27.95
CA GLN A 407 2.42 -22.04 28.56
C GLN A 407 2.89 -21.93 30.03
N LYS A 408 2.93 -23.04 30.78
CA LYS A 408 3.52 -23.07 32.12
C LYS A 408 5.04 -22.90 32.10
N CYS A 409 5.76 -23.62 31.24
CA CYS A 409 7.21 -23.51 31.09
C CYS A 409 7.64 -22.13 30.62
N ILE A 410 6.80 -21.49 29.82
CA ILE A 410 7.01 -20.17 29.25
C ILE A 410 6.89 -19.05 30.31
N LYS A 411 6.00 -19.20 31.29
CA LYS A 411 5.69 -18.22 32.35
C LYS A 411 6.69 -18.22 33.52
N SER A 412 7.53 -19.23 33.66
CA SER A 412 8.62 -19.25 34.64
C SER A 412 9.88 -18.57 34.06
N GLU A 413 10.12 -17.31 34.45
CA GLU A 413 11.25 -16.47 34.01
C GLU A 413 12.63 -17.01 34.46
N GLU A 414 13.32 -17.81 33.63
CA GLU A 414 14.80 -17.94 33.67
C GLU A 414 15.32 -18.26 32.27
N LEU A 415 15.64 -17.25 31.45
CA LEU A 415 16.32 -17.43 30.16
C LEU A 415 17.17 -16.21 29.82
N VAL A 416 18.27 -16.06 30.58
CA VAL A 416 19.45 -15.31 30.16
C VAL A 416 20.62 -16.28 30.28
N ASN A 417 21.19 -16.65 29.13
CA ASN A 417 22.40 -17.47 28.91
C ASN A 417 22.17 -19.00 28.69
N GLY A 418 22.28 -19.44 27.43
CA GLY A 418 22.77 -20.79 27.06
C GLY A 418 21.80 -21.98 27.10
N GLU A 419 20.66 -21.91 27.79
CA GLU A 419 19.84 -23.09 28.12
C GLU A 419 18.89 -23.62 27.00
N PHE A 420 18.72 -22.89 25.88
CA PHE A 420 17.84 -23.34 24.78
C PHE A 420 18.33 -24.65 24.14
N SER A 421 19.65 -24.86 24.11
CA SER A 421 20.28 -26.09 23.62
C SER A 421 20.05 -27.30 24.53
N LYS A 422 19.75 -27.09 25.82
CA LYS A 422 19.58 -28.16 26.81
C LYS A 422 18.11 -28.59 26.93
N GLN A 423 17.19 -27.64 26.82
CA GLN A 423 15.74 -27.89 26.90
C GLN A 423 15.20 -28.59 25.66
N VAL A 424 15.76 -28.30 24.48
CA VAL A 424 15.49 -29.11 23.27
C VAL A 424 16.09 -30.52 23.43
N THR A 425 17.24 -30.68 24.07
CA THR A 425 17.88 -31.99 24.30
C THR A 425 17.10 -32.87 25.30
N GLU A 426 16.54 -32.29 26.36
CA GLU A 426 15.67 -33.00 27.32
C GLU A 426 14.29 -33.34 26.71
N PHE A 427 13.78 -32.50 25.81
CA PHE A 427 12.60 -32.80 24.98
C PHE A 427 12.81 -34.07 24.11
N PHE A 428 14.02 -34.33 23.58
CA PHE A 428 14.35 -35.60 22.90
C PHE A 428 14.50 -36.80 23.83
N THR A 429 14.80 -36.58 25.10
CA THR A 429 15.02 -37.66 26.07
C THR A 429 13.69 -38.19 26.64
N LEU A 430 12.63 -37.38 26.62
CA LEU A 430 11.30 -37.74 27.13
C LEU A 430 10.41 -38.50 26.13
N TYR A 431 10.67 -38.41 24.81
CA TYR A 431 9.87 -39.06 23.75
C TYR A 431 10.44 -40.41 23.25
N ASP A 432 11.31 -41.03 24.06
CA ASP A 432 11.77 -42.43 23.98
C ASP A 432 12.27 -42.91 22.61
N LEU A 433 13.17 -42.13 21.99
CA LEU A 433 14.00 -42.56 20.86
C LEU A 433 15.46 -42.75 21.29
N SER A 434 15.73 -43.61 22.27
CA SER A 434 16.89 -44.51 22.23
C SER A 434 16.86 -45.59 23.32
N HIS A 435 16.95 -46.85 22.88
CA HIS A 435 17.56 -48.00 23.57
C HIS A 435 17.03 -48.40 24.96
N SER A 436 15.95 -49.18 24.99
CA SER A 436 15.88 -50.41 25.81
C SER A 436 14.65 -51.26 25.47
N SER A 437 14.74 -52.05 24.40
CA SER A 437 13.90 -53.22 24.17
C SER A 437 14.74 -54.49 24.22
N PHE A 438 15.42 -54.72 25.34
CA PHE A 438 15.89 -56.05 25.75
C PHE A 438 15.91 -56.10 27.27
N ASP A 439 14.95 -56.85 27.81
CA ASP A 439 15.06 -57.71 29.01
C ASP A 439 13.77 -57.70 29.83
N HIS A 440 12.75 -58.39 29.30
CA HIS A 440 11.93 -59.29 30.12
C HIS A 440 11.27 -60.34 29.22
N TYR A 441 12.09 -61.27 28.73
CA TYR A 441 11.67 -62.64 28.43
C TYR A 441 12.63 -63.58 29.15
N GLU A 442 12.31 -63.92 30.40
CA GLU A 442 12.62 -65.25 30.89
C GLU A 442 11.58 -65.67 31.95
N GLN A 443 11.00 -66.85 31.69
CA GLN A 443 10.36 -67.78 32.62
C GLN A 443 8.87 -67.57 32.94
N LEU A 444 7.98 -68.23 32.17
CA LEU A 444 7.43 -69.55 32.56
C LEU A 444 6.39 -70.07 31.55
N TYR A 445 6.68 -71.27 31.02
CA TYR A 445 5.89 -72.19 30.18
C TYR A 445 5.65 -71.89 28.69
#